data_AF-A0A814YA37-F1
#
_entry.id   AF-A0A814YA37-F1
#
_cell.length_a   1.000
_cell.length_b   1.000
_cell.length_c   1.000
_cell.angle_alpha   90.00
_cell.angle_beta   90.00
_cell.angle_gamma   90.00
#
_symmetry.space_group_name_H-M   'P 1'
#
loop_
_entity.id
_entity.type
_entity.pdbx_description
1 polymer ?
#
loop_
_entity_poly.entity_id
_entity_poly.type
_entity_poly.pdbx_seq_one_letter_code
_entity_poly.pdbx_strand_id
1 'polypeptide(L)'
;MFFSISSKGLWPIDKKGRSLKTKFLVLDLTGFFGSGASEGAEVQCSSSNTTFIWTRRQDRIEEIDFIISHDARNLNDALLSKIQLNNVKQQYTMAYVMESEVHSSTGDPWKMYNFKMTYNLDDSYPEPATYFDTNIHIIDLLKPPTISFEDKEPDADVVWIISNCNAHNGREDFIKELMKEIKIDSYGPCLNNRHGYEARMTDNVDAYMKYKFVIAIENSNCIDYVSEKLVKAVESGSIPIVAGRNNRPDYRRYMPEHSYINIFDYKSVKALADDLKRIANNQTLYESYLWYKNHKVNTEELLEYSLEEKLKHLANVIGSNATMITQGIAGKEKSENKVCKLIRFVRQTPWQTIAAHQGTPRADASTACLPNDHILTHFSVPSANISQTEQS
;
A
#
# COMPACT_ATOMS: atom_id res chain seq x y z
N MET A 1 -45.42 26.25 11.49
CA MET A 1 -46.09 25.18 10.71
C MET A 1 -45.01 24.20 10.30
N PHE A 2 -44.93 23.08 11.00
CA PHE A 2 -43.96 22.01 10.75
C PHE A 2 -44.39 21.23 9.51
N PHE A 3 -43.54 21.16 8.48
CA PHE A 3 -43.66 20.11 7.47
C PHE A 3 -42.89 18.89 7.97
N SER A 4 -43.62 17.99 8.65
CA SER A 4 -43.24 16.58 8.76
C SER A 4 -43.67 15.91 7.46
N ILE A 5 -42.75 15.79 6.50
CA ILE A 5 -42.87 14.82 5.42
C ILE A 5 -42.00 13.64 5.85
N SER A 6 -42.63 12.51 6.14
CA SER A 6 -41.99 11.21 6.25
C SER A 6 -41.31 10.88 4.91
N SER A 7 -40.02 11.23 4.78
CA SER A 7 -39.19 11.06 3.57
C SER A 7 -38.66 9.63 3.42
N LYS A 8 -39.53 8.63 3.53
CA LYS A 8 -39.15 7.26 3.15
C LYS A 8 -39.01 7.20 1.62
N GLY A 9 -37.81 7.44 1.11
CA GLY A 9 -37.44 7.18 -0.30
C GLY A 9 -36.68 8.29 -1.04
N LEU A 10 -36.53 9.48 -0.47
CA LEU A 10 -35.75 10.57 -1.10
C LEU A 10 -34.36 10.66 -0.49
N TRP A 11 -33.33 10.65 -1.32
CA TRP A 11 -31.96 10.93 -0.91
C TRP A 11 -31.81 12.39 -0.47
N PRO A 12 -31.46 12.67 0.79
CA PRO A 12 -31.38 14.04 1.27
C PRO A 12 -30.15 14.74 0.68
N ILE A 13 -30.36 15.88 0.02
CA ILE A 13 -29.31 16.70 -0.58
C ILE A 13 -29.40 18.17 -0.15
N ASP A 14 -28.27 18.86 -0.16
CA ASP A 14 -28.24 20.32 -0.02
C ASP A 14 -28.54 21.05 -1.34
N LYS A 15 -28.55 22.39 -1.32
CA LYS A 15 -28.80 23.23 -2.50
C LYS A 15 -27.78 23.02 -3.64
N LYS A 16 -26.60 22.47 -3.35
CA LYS A 16 -25.54 22.19 -4.32
C LYS A 16 -25.59 20.73 -4.83
N GLY A 17 -26.54 19.92 -4.37
CA GLY A 17 -26.63 18.50 -4.72
C GLY A 17 -25.67 17.61 -3.94
N ARG A 18 -25.10 18.07 -2.82
CA ARG A 18 -24.24 17.25 -1.96
C ARG A 18 -25.09 16.42 -0.99
N SER A 19 -24.65 15.20 -0.71
CA SER A 19 -25.38 14.30 0.19
C SER A 19 -25.43 14.85 1.63
N LEU A 20 -26.63 14.87 2.21
CA LEU A 20 -26.87 15.13 3.63
C LEU A 20 -27.14 13.82 4.41
N LYS A 21 -27.08 12.67 3.74
CA LYS A 21 -27.35 11.36 4.34
C LYS A 21 -26.30 11.04 5.40
N THR A 22 -26.73 10.58 6.58
CA THR A 22 -25.86 10.29 7.73
C THR A 22 -25.66 8.81 7.99
N LYS A 23 -26.55 7.95 7.48
CA LYS A 23 -26.45 6.48 7.60
C LYS A 23 -26.44 5.86 6.21
N PHE A 24 -25.40 5.12 5.87
CA PHE A 24 -25.22 4.49 4.55
C PHE A 24 -25.30 2.97 4.63
N LEU A 25 -25.85 2.33 3.60
CA LEU A 25 -25.82 0.87 3.45
C LEU A 25 -24.84 0.48 2.35
N VAL A 26 -23.87 -0.37 2.69
CA VAL A 26 -22.71 -0.70 1.85
C VAL A 26 -22.73 -2.20 1.55
N LEU A 27 -22.87 -2.53 0.28
CA LEU A 27 -22.82 -3.90 -0.22
C LEU A 27 -21.37 -4.30 -0.48
N ASP A 28 -20.87 -5.30 0.25
CA ASP A 28 -19.70 -6.08 -0.17
C ASP A 28 -20.16 -7.09 -1.22
N LEU A 29 -19.99 -6.74 -2.49
CA LEU A 29 -20.46 -7.56 -3.61
C LEU A 29 -19.71 -8.89 -3.70
N THR A 30 -18.44 -8.91 -3.28
CA THR A 30 -17.50 -10.03 -3.50
C THR A 30 -17.27 -10.88 -2.26
N GLY A 31 -17.69 -10.43 -1.07
CA GLY A 31 -17.37 -11.09 0.20
C GLY A 31 -15.90 -10.98 0.59
N PHE A 32 -15.12 -10.12 -0.07
CA PHE A 32 -13.66 -10.10 0.03
C PHE A 32 -13.16 -9.39 1.30
N PHE A 33 -13.90 -8.41 1.82
CA PHE A 33 -13.42 -7.52 2.87
C PHE A 33 -13.39 -8.16 4.28
N GLY A 34 -13.54 -9.49 4.37
CA GLY A 34 -13.27 -10.29 5.56
C GLY A 34 -14.26 -10.09 6.70
N SER A 35 -13.79 -10.29 7.94
CA SER A 35 -14.58 -10.21 9.17
C SER A 35 -15.06 -8.79 9.50
N GLY A 36 -14.38 -7.75 9.00
CA GLY A 36 -14.75 -6.35 9.15
C GLY A 36 -15.98 -5.92 8.32
N ALA A 37 -16.46 -6.80 7.43
CA ALA A 37 -17.63 -6.60 6.59
C ALA A 37 -18.71 -7.68 6.84
N SER A 38 -19.00 -7.96 8.11
CA SER A 38 -20.11 -8.86 8.49
C SER A 38 -21.47 -8.18 8.29
N GLU A 39 -22.51 -8.98 8.01
CA GLU A 39 -23.87 -8.46 7.82
C GLU A 39 -24.33 -7.65 9.04
N GLY A 40 -24.75 -6.41 8.80
CA GLY A 40 -25.23 -5.51 9.86
C GLY A 40 -24.13 -4.84 10.68
N ALA A 41 -22.85 -5.10 10.41
CA ALA A 41 -21.77 -4.41 11.11
C ALA A 41 -21.81 -2.91 10.82
N GLU A 42 -21.86 -2.12 11.89
CA GLU A 42 -21.87 -0.66 11.81
C GLU A 42 -20.46 -0.10 12.03
N VAL A 43 -20.06 0.85 11.18
CA VAL A 43 -18.77 1.53 11.26
C VAL A 43 -19.00 3.03 11.28
N GLN A 44 -18.43 3.71 12.28
CA GLN A 44 -18.51 5.16 12.42
C GLN A 44 -17.39 5.84 11.61
N CYS A 45 -17.76 6.80 10.77
CA CYS A 45 -16.85 7.66 10.03
C CYS A 45 -16.78 9.04 10.69
N SER A 46 -15.82 9.20 11.61
CA SER A 46 -15.63 10.45 12.36
C SER A 46 -15.40 11.67 11.44
N SER A 47 -14.66 11.49 10.34
CA SER A 47 -14.32 12.55 9.37
C SER A 47 -15.51 13.21 8.68
N SER A 48 -16.67 12.54 8.66
CA SER A 48 -17.89 13.04 8.02
C SER A 48 -19.09 13.08 8.97
N ASN A 49 -18.91 12.65 10.23
CA ASN A 49 -19.96 12.42 11.21
C ASN A 49 -21.10 11.55 10.63
N THR A 50 -20.72 10.38 10.11
CA THR A 50 -21.65 9.41 9.50
C THR A 50 -21.40 8.02 10.01
N THR A 51 -22.35 7.13 9.75
CA THR A 51 -22.23 5.70 9.98
C THR A 51 -22.49 4.99 8.67
N PHE A 52 -21.80 3.89 8.42
CA PHE A 52 -22.23 2.96 7.39
C PHE A 52 -22.41 1.56 7.97
N ILE A 53 -23.28 0.80 7.30
CA ILE A 53 -23.63 -0.57 7.67
C ILE A 53 -23.22 -1.47 6.53
N TRP A 54 -22.51 -2.54 6.84
CA TRP A 54 -22.20 -3.58 5.87
C TRP A 54 -23.39 -4.48 5.61
N THR A 55 -23.52 -4.92 4.37
CA THR A 55 -24.41 -6.00 3.99
C THR A 55 -23.79 -6.84 2.86
N ARG A 56 -24.16 -8.11 2.79
CA ARG A 56 -23.88 -9.02 1.67
C ARG A 56 -25.16 -9.41 0.92
N ARG A 57 -26.30 -8.84 1.32
CA ARG A 57 -27.61 -9.11 0.76
C ARG A 57 -27.83 -8.37 -0.55
N GLN A 58 -27.49 -9.03 -1.65
CA GLN A 58 -27.71 -8.51 -3.00
C GLN A 58 -29.22 -8.39 -3.35
N ASP A 59 -30.10 -9.11 -2.67
CA ASP A 59 -31.55 -8.99 -2.82
C ASP A 59 -32.10 -7.63 -2.33
N ARG A 60 -31.31 -6.89 -1.55
CA ARG A 60 -31.63 -5.54 -1.06
C ARG A 60 -31.03 -4.43 -1.93
N ILE A 61 -30.68 -4.73 -3.19
CA ILE A 61 -29.98 -3.79 -4.07
C ILE A 61 -30.64 -2.40 -4.15
N GLU A 62 -31.97 -2.33 -4.02
CA GLU A 62 -32.71 -1.07 -4.05
C GLU A 62 -32.45 -0.15 -2.84
N GLU A 63 -32.00 -0.71 -1.71
CA GLU A 63 -31.67 0.01 -0.47
C GLU A 63 -30.18 0.39 -0.38
N ILE A 64 -29.33 -0.22 -1.21
CA ILE A 64 -27.88 -0.07 -1.15
C ILE A 64 -27.47 1.33 -1.61
N ASP A 65 -26.58 1.97 -0.86
CA ASP A 65 -26.02 3.28 -1.21
C ASP A 65 -24.66 3.16 -1.90
N PHE A 66 -23.84 2.19 -1.48
CA PHE A 66 -22.54 1.89 -2.09
C PHE A 66 -22.42 0.40 -2.42
N ILE A 67 -22.00 0.09 -3.64
CA ILE A 67 -21.70 -1.26 -4.10
C ILE A 67 -20.20 -1.35 -4.28
N ILE A 68 -19.53 -2.13 -3.45
CA ILE A 68 -18.08 -2.27 -3.44
C ILE A 68 -17.70 -3.65 -3.91
N SER A 69 -16.74 -3.72 -4.83
CA SER A 69 -16.19 -4.96 -5.35
C SER A 69 -14.68 -4.97 -5.28
N HIS A 70 -14.10 -6.14 -4.98
CA HIS A 70 -12.66 -6.36 -5.00
C HIS A 70 -12.06 -6.50 -6.42
N ASP A 71 -12.84 -6.47 -7.49
CA ASP A 71 -12.32 -6.54 -8.87
C ASP A 71 -13.38 -5.95 -9.82
N ALA A 72 -12.93 -5.22 -10.84
CA ALA A 72 -13.83 -4.58 -11.81
C ALA A 72 -14.66 -5.55 -12.66
N ARG A 73 -14.32 -6.84 -12.71
CA ARG A 73 -15.07 -7.85 -13.49
C ARG A 73 -16.36 -8.34 -12.85
N ASN A 74 -16.62 -7.98 -11.59
CA ASN A 74 -17.77 -8.52 -10.87
C ASN A 74 -19.07 -7.74 -11.11
N LEU A 75 -18.96 -6.48 -11.54
CA LEU A 75 -20.13 -5.70 -11.93
C LEU A 75 -20.48 -6.05 -13.38
N ASN A 76 -21.78 -6.22 -13.67
CA ASN A 76 -22.29 -6.57 -14.99
C ASN A 76 -23.46 -5.66 -15.39
N ASP A 77 -23.84 -5.70 -16.66
CA ASP A 77 -24.88 -4.83 -17.22
C ASP A 77 -26.24 -4.98 -16.50
N ALA A 78 -26.59 -6.19 -16.07
CA ALA A 78 -27.86 -6.46 -15.38
C ALA A 78 -27.92 -5.85 -13.97
N LEU A 79 -26.79 -5.76 -13.28
CA LEU A 79 -26.69 -5.07 -12.00
C LEU A 79 -26.62 -3.55 -12.22
N LEU A 80 -25.80 -3.10 -13.17
CA LEU A 80 -25.69 -1.70 -13.55
C LEU A 80 -27.03 -1.07 -13.92
N SER A 81 -27.88 -1.78 -14.66
CA SER A 81 -29.19 -1.27 -15.08
C SER A 81 -30.14 -0.97 -13.91
N LYS A 82 -29.86 -1.49 -12.71
CA LYS A 82 -30.63 -1.25 -11.48
C LYS A 82 -30.10 -0.06 -10.68
N ILE A 83 -28.86 0.33 -10.92
CA ILE A 83 -28.17 1.37 -10.15
C ILE A 83 -28.66 2.74 -10.63
N GLN A 84 -29.04 3.58 -9.67
CA GLN A 84 -29.55 4.92 -9.95
C GLN A 84 -28.65 5.97 -9.34
N LEU A 85 -28.23 6.95 -10.14
CA LEU A 85 -27.52 8.13 -9.67
C LEU A 85 -28.24 9.39 -10.15
N ASN A 86 -29.17 9.88 -9.33
CA ASN A 86 -29.98 11.07 -9.59
C ASN A 86 -30.32 11.82 -8.29
N ASN A 87 -31.15 12.85 -8.37
CA ASN A 87 -31.53 13.69 -7.23
C ASN A 87 -32.47 12.99 -6.22
N VAL A 88 -33.11 11.88 -6.59
CA VAL A 88 -34.04 11.14 -5.74
C VAL A 88 -33.34 9.93 -5.09
N LYS A 89 -32.43 9.29 -5.82
CA LYS A 89 -31.70 8.10 -5.39
C LYS A 89 -30.26 8.15 -5.90
N GLN A 90 -29.31 7.96 -4.99
CA GLN A 90 -27.88 7.97 -5.30
C GLN A 90 -27.28 6.64 -4.88
N GLN A 91 -26.87 5.83 -5.85
CA GLN A 91 -26.16 4.59 -5.64
C GLN A 91 -24.83 4.69 -6.36
N TYR A 92 -23.77 4.41 -5.61
CA TYR A 92 -22.42 4.55 -6.09
C TYR A 92 -21.74 3.20 -6.18
N THR A 93 -20.89 3.05 -7.19
CA THR A 93 -20.12 1.82 -7.43
C THR A 93 -18.64 2.07 -7.19
N MET A 94 -17.99 1.07 -6.59
CA MET A 94 -16.58 1.12 -6.28
C MET A 94 -15.85 -0.16 -6.67
N ALA A 95 -14.78 -0.03 -7.46
CA ALA A 95 -13.78 -1.07 -7.63
C ALA A 95 -12.58 -0.79 -6.72
N TYR A 96 -12.22 -1.76 -5.89
CA TYR A 96 -11.09 -1.67 -4.98
C TYR A 96 -10.14 -2.83 -5.18
N VAL A 97 -8.87 -2.54 -5.50
CA VAL A 97 -7.85 -3.58 -5.70
C VAL A 97 -6.52 -3.07 -5.14
N MET A 98 -5.92 -3.83 -4.22
CA MET A 98 -4.56 -3.57 -3.74
C MET A 98 -3.50 -4.46 -4.38
N GLU A 99 -3.92 -5.35 -5.28
CA GLU A 99 -3.04 -6.27 -6.00
C GLU A 99 -2.58 -5.67 -7.35
N SER A 100 -1.39 -6.05 -7.80
CA SER A 100 -0.75 -5.42 -8.95
C SER A 100 -1.52 -5.60 -10.27
N GLU A 101 -1.27 -4.79 -11.30
CA GLU A 101 -1.86 -5.00 -12.63
C GLU A 101 -1.47 -6.36 -13.24
N VAL A 102 -0.38 -6.98 -12.80
CA VAL A 102 0.02 -8.34 -13.22
C VAL A 102 -0.91 -9.40 -12.64
N HIS A 103 -1.51 -9.11 -11.49
CA HIS A 103 -2.23 -10.07 -10.66
C HIS A 103 -3.72 -9.71 -10.48
N SER A 104 -4.22 -8.72 -11.22
CA SER A 104 -5.61 -8.27 -11.13
C SER A 104 -6.15 -7.77 -12.47
N SER A 105 -7.46 -7.48 -12.54
CA SER A 105 -8.06 -7.02 -13.79
C SER A 105 -7.60 -5.61 -14.19
N THR A 106 -7.48 -5.41 -15.50
CA THR A 106 -7.10 -4.15 -16.15
C THR A 106 -8.13 -3.76 -17.22
N GLY A 107 -7.96 -2.59 -17.82
CA GLY A 107 -8.69 -2.17 -19.02
C GLY A 107 -10.08 -1.57 -18.77
N ASP A 108 -10.92 -1.67 -19.79
CA ASP A 108 -12.21 -0.98 -19.91
C ASP A 108 -13.28 -1.32 -18.87
N PRO A 109 -13.34 -2.52 -18.26
CA PRO A 109 -14.31 -2.80 -17.20
C PRO A 109 -14.26 -1.79 -16.05
N TRP A 110 -13.10 -1.18 -15.79
CA TRP A 110 -12.97 -0.16 -14.74
C TRP A 110 -13.75 1.13 -15.02
N LYS A 111 -14.06 1.44 -16.29
CA LYS A 111 -14.82 2.63 -16.69
C LYS A 111 -16.26 2.63 -16.17
N MET A 112 -16.79 1.45 -15.84
CA MET A 112 -18.18 1.30 -15.40
C MET A 112 -18.41 1.71 -13.94
N TYR A 113 -17.33 1.90 -13.16
CA TYR A 113 -17.41 2.27 -11.75
C TYR A 113 -17.35 3.78 -11.58
N ASN A 114 -18.10 4.30 -10.60
CA ASN A 114 -18.00 5.73 -10.22
C ASN A 114 -16.65 6.04 -9.58
N PHE A 115 -16.10 5.08 -8.86
CA PHE A 115 -14.89 5.21 -8.08
C PHE A 115 -13.97 4.01 -8.32
N LYS A 116 -12.66 4.26 -8.32
CA LYS A 116 -11.62 3.23 -8.37
C LYS A 116 -10.55 3.56 -7.35
N MET A 117 -10.26 2.65 -6.43
CA MET A 117 -9.22 2.88 -5.42
C MET A 117 -8.26 1.73 -5.45
N THR A 118 -7.02 2.08 -5.76
CA THR A 118 -5.91 1.17 -5.88
C THR A 118 -4.73 1.73 -5.09
N TYR A 119 -3.60 1.03 -5.09
CA TYR A 119 -2.35 1.56 -4.55
C TYR A 119 -1.75 2.70 -5.39
N ASN A 120 -2.15 2.81 -6.67
CA ASN A 120 -1.57 3.80 -7.56
C ASN A 120 -1.99 5.20 -7.11
N LEU A 121 -1.00 6.06 -6.85
CA LEU A 121 -1.20 7.36 -6.25
C LEU A 121 -1.86 8.37 -7.21
N ASP A 122 -1.75 8.18 -8.51
CA ASP A 122 -2.24 9.11 -9.53
C ASP A 122 -3.49 8.58 -10.26
N ASP A 123 -3.66 7.27 -10.33
CA ASP A 123 -4.79 6.65 -11.03
C ASP A 123 -6.01 6.40 -10.15
N SER A 124 -5.88 6.48 -8.82
CA SER A 124 -7.01 6.26 -7.90
C SER A 124 -7.93 7.48 -7.80
N TYR A 125 -9.23 7.24 -7.68
CA TYR A 125 -10.27 8.25 -7.51
C TYR A 125 -11.34 7.78 -6.51
N PRO A 126 -11.65 8.57 -5.46
CA PRO A 126 -11.19 9.94 -5.24
C PRO A 126 -9.79 10.05 -4.63
N GLU A 127 -9.35 9.02 -3.91
CA GLU A 127 -8.07 8.99 -3.19
C GLU A 127 -7.52 7.54 -3.26
N PRO A 128 -6.19 7.33 -3.25
CA PRO A 128 -5.60 5.99 -3.25
C PRO A 128 -5.90 5.21 -1.96
N ALA A 129 -5.75 3.89 -2.06
CA ALA A 129 -5.64 3.04 -0.90
C ALA A 129 -4.17 2.69 -0.65
N THR A 130 -3.85 2.51 0.62
CA THR A 130 -2.50 2.24 1.06
C THR A 130 -2.51 1.07 2.04
N TYR A 131 -1.40 0.35 2.09
CA TYR A 131 -1.09 -0.55 3.20
C TYR A 131 -0.60 0.21 4.45
N PHE A 132 -0.42 1.52 4.31
CA PHE A 132 0.01 2.47 5.33
C PHE A 132 -1.22 3.15 5.93
N ASP A 133 -1.39 3.08 7.25
CA ASP A 133 -2.03 4.20 7.94
C ASP A 133 -0.95 5.25 8.16
N THR A 134 -0.99 6.35 7.42
CA THR A 134 -0.01 7.45 7.51
C THR A 134 0.24 7.92 8.95
N ASN A 135 -0.79 8.00 9.81
CA ASN A 135 -0.60 8.41 11.22
C ASN A 135 0.31 7.44 11.97
N ILE A 136 0.06 6.14 11.82
CA ILE A 136 0.83 5.09 12.50
C ILE A 136 2.20 4.92 11.83
N HIS A 137 2.23 4.96 10.51
CA HIS A 137 3.46 4.78 9.75
C HIS A 137 4.50 5.86 10.03
N ILE A 138 4.10 7.13 10.23
CA ILE A 138 5.06 8.18 10.63
C ILE A 138 5.69 7.85 11.99
N ILE A 139 4.90 7.31 12.92
CA ILE A 139 5.40 6.90 14.23
C ILE A 139 6.37 5.74 14.08
N ASP A 140 5.98 4.69 13.35
CA ASP A 140 6.82 3.51 13.11
C ASP A 140 8.12 3.85 12.37
N LEU A 141 8.04 4.80 11.43
CA LEU A 141 9.20 5.29 10.70
C LEU A 141 10.20 5.93 11.66
N LEU A 142 9.76 6.78 12.58
CA LEU A 142 10.62 7.50 13.53
C LEU A 142 10.98 6.68 14.78
N LYS A 143 10.27 5.58 15.04
CA LYS A 143 10.50 4.72 16.22
C LYS A 143 11.89 4.08 16.17
N PRO A 144 12.68 4.19 17.27
CA PRO A 144 13.97 3.50 17.40
C PRO A 144 13.82 1.97 17.29
N PRO A 145 14.85 1.27 16.79
CA PRO A 145 14.88 -0.20 16.84
C PRO A 145 14.76 -0.71 18.27
N THR A 146 13.98 -1.77 18.47
CA THR A 146 13.77 -2.41 19.78
C THR A 146 14.88 -3.40 20.14
N ILE A 147 15.51 -4.00 19.13
CA ILE A 147 16.63 -4.93 19.28
C ILE A 147 17.92 -4.20 18.87
N SER A 148 18.93 -4.22 19.74
CA SER A 148 20.25 -3.63 19.50
C SER A 148 20.98 -4.36 18.36
N PHE A 149 22.06 -3.78 17.84
CA PHE A 149 22.85 -4.41 16.77
C PHE A 149 23.46 -5.75 17.22
N GLU A 150 23.91 -5.82 18.47
CA GLU A 150 24.58 -6.99 19.07
C GLU A 150 23.61 -8.13 19.37
N ASP A 151 22.34 -7.81 19.64
CA ASP A 151 21.28 -8.77 19.97
C ASP A 151 20.51 -9.27 18.73
N LYS A 152 20.92 -8.87 17.53
CA LYS A 152 20.37 -9.43 16.28
C LYS A 152 20.70 -10.92 16.14
N GLU A 153 19.94 -11.62 15.29
CA GLU A 153 20.09 -13.05 14.99
C GLU A 153 21.55 -13.36 14.59
N PRO A 154 22.29 -14.13 15.41
CA PRO A 154 23.71 -14.37 15.18
C PRO A 154 23.98 -15.28 13.98
N ASP A 155 23.02 -16.13 13.64
CA ASP A 155 23.20 -17.17 12.63
C ASP A 155 22.90 -16.71 11.21
N ALA A 156 22.18 -15.60 11.02
CA ALA A 156 21.80 -15.07 9.72
C ALA A 156 21.43 -13.58 9.82
N ASP A 157 22.01 -12.74 8.95
CA ASP A 157 21.74 -11.30 8.94
C ASP A 157 20.44 -10.93 8.21
N VAL A 158 19.96 -11.79 7.31
CA VAL A 158 18.86 -11.50 6.37
C VAL A 158 17.70 -12.46 6.57
N VAL A 159 16.48 -11.94 6.51
CA VAL A 159 15.24 -12.74 6.55
C VAL A 159 14.32 -12.48 5.36
N TRP A 160 13.62 -13.53 4.92
CA TRP A 160 12.62 -13.48 3.85
C TRP A 160 11.37 -14.29 4.20
N ILE A 161 10.25 -13.61 4.46
CA ILE A 161 9.00 -14.27 4.86
C ILE A 161 7.92 -13.98 3.82
N ILE A 162 7.69 -14.93 2.90
CA ILE A 162 6.77 -14.78 1.77
C ILE A 162 5.96 -16.06 1.54
N SER A 163 4.70 -15.88 1.14
CA SER A 163 3.79 -16.97 0.77
C SER A 163 3.48 -17.12 -0.73
N ASN A 164 3.65 -16.05 -1.51
CA ASN A 164 3.46 -16.06 -2.96
C ASN A 164 4.78 -16.42 -3.66
N CYS A 165 4.95 -17.71 -3.93
CA CYS A 165 6.12 -18.29 -4.60
C CYS A 165 6.00 -18.16 -6.13
N ASN A 166 7.11 -18.22 -6.85
CA ASN A 166 7.13 -18.07 -8.33
C ASN A 166 6.48 -16.77 -8.84
N ALA A 167 6.75 -15.64 -8.19
CA ALA A 167 6.26 -14.34 -8.64
C ALA A 167 6.81 -13.98 -10.04
N HIS A 168 6.03 -13.26 -10.85
CA HIS A 168 6.37 -12.95 -12.25
C HIS A 168 7.69 -12.18 -12.42
N ASN A 169 8.09 -11.37 -11.43
CA ASN A 169 9.36 -10.66 -11.45
C ASN A 169 10.57 -11.53 -11.10
N GLY A 170 10.39 -12.82 -10.81
CA GLY A 170 11.50 -13.73 -10.56
C GLY A 170 12.17 -13.57 -9.21
N ARG A 171 11.51 -12.93 -8.23
CA ARG A 171 12.12 -12.65 -6.92
C ARG A 171 12.63 -13.91 -6.23
N GLU A 172 11.92 -15.03 -6.34
CA GLU A 172 12.32 -16.28 -5.67
C GLU A 172 13.62 -16.81 -6.25
N ASP A 173 13.76 -16.79 -7.58
CA ASP A 173 14.99 -17.23 -8.24
C ASP A 173 16.16 -16.31 -7.93
N PHE A 174 15.92 -14.99 -7.85
CA PHE A 174 16.91 -14.06 -7.34
C PHE A 174 17.32 -14.38 -5.88
N ILE A 175 16.38 -14.68 -4.99
CA ILE A 175 16.70 -15.06 -3.61
C ILE A 175 17.48 -16.37 -3.55
N LYS A 176 17.17 -17.37 -4.40
CA LYS A 176 17.96 -18.60 -4.51
C LYS A 176 19.41 -18.32 -4.90
N GLU A 177 19.65 -17.40 -5.84
CA GLU A 177 21.01 -17.00 -6.20
C GLU A 177 21.71 -16.25 -5.06
N LEU A 178 21.02 -15.34 -4.38
CA LEU A 178 21.58 -14.60 -3.25
C LEU A 178 21.91 -15.52 -2.06
N MET A 179 21.10 -16.55 -1.81
CA MET A 179 21.34 -17.57 -0.77
C MET A 179 22.64 -18.35 -0.96
N LYS A 180 23.20 -18.40 -2.20
CA LYS A 180 24.52 -19.00 -2.44
C LYS A 180 25.66 -18.16 -1.91
N GLU A 181 25.45 -16.84 -1.79
CA GLU A 181 26.48 -15.88 -1.40
C GLU A 181 26.35 -15.43 0.06
N ILE A 182 25.14 -15.37 0.62
CA ILE A 182 24.88 -14.97 2.01
C ILE A 182 23.77 -15.85 2.61
N LYS A 183 23.85 -16.15 3.91
CA LYS A 183 22.80 -16.91 4.59
C LYS A 183 21.56 -16.05 4.77
N ILE A 184 20.42 -16.60 4.38
CA ILE A 184 19.10 -15.98 4.49
C ILE A 184 18.18 -16.98 5.15
N ASP A 185 17.52 -16.57 6.22
CA ASP A 185 16.46 -17.38 6.84
C ASP A 185 15.12 -17.08 6.17
N SER A 186 14.33 -18.14 5.95
CA SER A 186 13.00 -18.03 5.34
C SER A 186 11.97 -18.86 6.09
N TYR A 187 10.97 -18.17 6.67
CA TYR A 187 9.92 -18.76 7.52
C TYR A 187 8.56 -18.93 6.81
N GLY A 188 8.43 -18.47 5.56
CA GLY A 188 7.22 -18.67 4.75
C GLY A 188 7.23 -19.99 3.98
N PRO A 189 6.15 -20.35 3.25
CA PRO A 189 6.13 -21.57 2.45
C PRO A 189 7.10 -21.54 1.26
N CYS A 190 7.60 -20.37 0.84
CA CYS A 190 8.63 -20.28 -0.20
C CYS A 190 10.01 -20.52 0.40
N LEU A 191 10.79 -21.45 -0.16
CA LEU A 191 12.12 -21.91 0.30
C LEU A 191 12.17 -22.52 1.72
N ASN A 192 11.45 -21.95 2.70
CA ASN A 192 11.15 -22.51 4.02
C ASN A 192 12.33 -23.23 4.70
N ASN A 193 13.49 -22.60 4.75
CA ASN A 193 14.72 -23.19 5.31
C ASN A 193 14.88 -22.97 6.82
N ARG A 194 13.96 -22.23 7.46
CA ARG A 194 13.97 -21.92 8.88
C ARG A 194 12.57 -22.09 9.46
N HIS A 195 12.50 -22.62 10.68
CA HIS A 195 11.25 -23.01 11.34
C HIS A 195 11.17 -22.41 12.75
N GLY A 196 10.02 -22.56 13.42
CA GLY A 196 9.81 -22.06 14.77
C GLY A 196 9.20 -20.66 14.84
N TYR A 197 8.78 -20.12 13.70
CA TYR A 197 7.94 -18.93 13.60
C TYR A 197 6.74 -19.25 12.73
N GLU A 198 5.53 -18.98 13.23
CA GLU A 198 4.33 -19.06 12.41
C GLU A 198 4.25 -17.82 11.53
N ALA A 199 4.83 -17.88 10.33
CA ALA A 199 4.73 -16.81 9.34
C ALA A 199 3.25 -16.55 9.01
N ARG A 200 2.72 -15.43 9.50
CA ARG A 200 1.37 -14.96 9.18
C ARG A 200 1.49 -13.77 8.24
N MET A 201 0.54 -13.66 7.30
CA MET A 201 0.51 -12.53 6.36
C MET A 201 0.41 -11.17 7.06
N THR A 202 -0.14 -11.13 8.27
CA THR A 202 -0.53 -9.88 8.95
C THR A 202 0.44 -9.41 10.03
N ASP A 203 1.38 -10.26 10.46
CA ASP A 203 2.25 -9.91 11.59
C ASP A 203 3.58 -10.68 11.51
N ASN A 204 4.57 -10.08 10.84
CA ASN A 204 5.92 -10.60 10.69
C ASN A 204 6.97 -9.76 11.45
N VAL A 205 6.53 -8.70 12.15
CA VAL A 205 7.42 -7.70 12.76
C VAL A 205 8.30 -8.34 13.82
N ASP A 206 7.73 -9.25 14.62
CA ASP A 206 8.43 -9.98 15.66
C ASP A 206 9.58 -10.86 15.15
N ALA A 207 9.42 -11.45 13.97
CA ALA A 207 10.52 -12.14 13.32
C ALA A 207 11.51 -11.13 12.72
N TYR A 208 11.01 -10.14 11.98
CA TYR A 208 11.83 -9.16 11.27
C TYR A 208 12.76 -8.36 12.18
N MET A 209 12.31 -7.99 13.39
CA MET A 209 13.10 -7.16 14.30
C MET A 209 14.37 -7.87 14.80
N LYS A 210 14.43 -9.21 14.70
CA LYS A 210 15.61 -10.00 15.06
C LYS A 210 16.70 -9.94 13.99
N TYR A 211 16.37 -9.60 12.74
CA TYR A 211 17.34 -9.59 11.64
C TYR A 211 17.83 -8.16 11.35
N LYS A 212 19.01 -8.06 10.75
CA LYS A 212 19.57 -6.77 10.29
C LYS A 212 18.86 -6.32 9.02
N PHE A 213 18.60 -7.25 8.11
CA PHE A 213 17.95 -6.97 6.83
C PHE A 213 16.66 -7.77 6.64
N VAL A 214 15.67 -7.13 6.04
CA VAL A 214 14.41 -7.76 5.64
C VAL A 214 14.27 -7.63 4.14
N ILE A 215 14.09 -8.75 3.45
CA ILE A 215 13.77 -8.73 2.01
C ILE A 215 12.31 -8.31 1.83
N ALA A 216 12.11 -7.07 1.41
CA ALA A 216 10.82 -6.43 1.15
C ALA A 216 10.53 -6.29 -0.36
N ILE A 217 11.01 -7.26 -1.16
CA ILE A 217 10.81 -7.29 -2.62
C ILE A 217 9.36 -7.70 -2.95
N GLU A 218 8.69 -6.85 -3.73
CA GLU A 218 7.32 -7.09 -4.18
C GLU A 218 7.20 -8.24 -5.19
N ASN A 219 5.99 -8.76 -5.38
CA ASN A 219 5.71 -9.82 -6.37
C ASN A 219 5.65 -9.29 -7.82
N SER A 220 5.69 -7.98 -8.01
CA SER A 220 5.62 -7.30 -9.29
C SER A 220 6.33 -5.96 -9.18
N ASN A 221 6.98 -5.52 -10.25
CA ASN A 221 7.60 -4.21 -10.34
C ASN A 221 6.64 -3.25 -11.06
N CYS A 222 5.82 -2.53 -10.30
CA CYS A 222 4.79 -1.63 -10.83
C CYS A 222 4.90 -0.22 -10.25
N ILE A 223 4.35 0.76 -10.99
CA ILE A 223 4.31 2.16 -10.54
C ILE A 223 3.58 2.22 -9.21
N ASP A 224 4.23 2.79 -8.20
CA ASP A 224 3.69 3.01 -6.86
C ASP A 224 3.24 1.76 -6.09
N TYR A 225 3.55 0.56 -6.56
CA TYR A 225 3.21 -0.68 -5.89
C TYR A 225 4.16 -0.97 -4.74
N VAL A 226 3.77 -0.52 -3.55
CA VAL A 226 4.46 -0.75 -2.29
C VAL A 226 3.45 -1.29 -1.27
N SER A 227 3.77 -2.44 -0.70
CA SER A 227 2.87 -3.22 0.14
C SER A 227 3.22 -3.16 1.63
N GLU A 228 2.54 -4.01 2.43
CA GLU A 228 2.87 -4.24 3.83
C GLU A 228 4.33 -4.66 4.05
N LYS A 229 5.00 -5.26 3.07
CA LYS A 229 6.39 -5.74 3.23
C LYS A 229 7.34 -4.63 3.63
N LEU A 230 7.25 -3.48 2.96
CA LEU A 230 8.05 -2.31 3.31
C LEU A 230 7.63 -1.76 4.67
N VAL A 231 6.32 -1.60 4.91
CA VAL A 231 5.76 -1.10 6.17
C VAL A 231 6.32 -1.90 7.35
N LYS A 232 6.24 -3.23 7.27
CA LYS A 232 6.64 -4.13 8.34
C LYS A 232 8.15 -4.20 8.53
N ALA A 233 8.94 -4.05 7.47
CA ALA A 233 10.40 -3.92 7.59
C ALA A 233 10.81 -2.62 8.30
N VAL A 234 10.11 -1.52 8.02
CA VAL A 234 10.33 -0.23 8.67
C VAL A 234 9.93 -0.27 10.15
N GLU A 235 8.76 -0.84 10.43
CA GLU A 235 8.22 -1.03 11.79
C GLU A 235 9.16 -1.88 12.66
N SER A 236 9.82 -2.88 12.07
CA SER A 236 10.73 -3.78 12.79
C SER A 236 12.09 -3.17 13.14
N GLY A 237 12.42 -1.98 12.62
CA GLY A 237 13.75 -1.38 12.81
C GLY A 237 14.87 -2.13 12.09
N SER A 238 14.54 -2.80 10.99
CA SER A 238 15.49 -3.53 10.14
C SER A 238 15.66 -2.80 8.80
N ILE A 239 16.80 -2.96 8.13
CA ILE A 239 17.05 -2.31 6.84
C ILE A 239 16.30 -3.07 5.73
N PRO A 240 15.36 -2.43 4.99
CA PRO A 240 14.66 -3.09 3.91
C PRO A 240 15.57 -3.30 2.69
N ILE A 241 15.55 -4.51 2.13
CA ILE A 241 16.10 -4.83 0.81
C ILE A 241 14.94 -4.82 -0.18
N VAL A 242 15.00 -3.95 -1.18
CA VAL A 242 13.90 -3.66 -2.12
C VAL A 242 14.34 -3.83 -3.56
N ALA A 243 13.37 -3.86 -4.49
CA ALA A 243 13.65 -3.94 -5.93
C ALA A 243 12.82 -2.88 -6.66
N GLY A 244 13.42 -1.73 -6.94
CA GLY A 244 12.78 -0.65 -7.69
C GLY A 244 13.68 -0.15 -8.80
N ARG A 245 13.15 -0.04 -10.02
CA ARG A 245 13.83 0.61 -11.15
C ARG A 245 12.81 1.23 -12.08
N ASN A 246 13.22 2.22 -12.87
CA ASN A 246 12.35 2.90 -13.83
C ASN A 246 11.02 3.36 -13.18
N ASN A 247 11.10 3.87 -11.95
CA ASN A 247 9.98 4.29 -11.11
C ASN A 247 8.94 3.19 -10.80
N ARG A 248 9.37 1.91 -10.69
CA ARG A 248 8.49 0.75 -10.47
C ARG A 248 8.92 -0.17 -9.31
N PRO A 249 8.59 0.19 -8.07
CA PRO A 249 8.21 1.54 -7.64
C PRO A 249 9.46 2.43 -7.44
N ASP A 250 9.27 3.74 -7.32
CA ASP A 250 10.33 4.66 -6.87
C ASP A 250 10.33 4.72 -5.33
N TYR A 251 11.23 3.97 -4.68
CA TYR A 251 11.30 3.91 -3.21
C TYR A 251 11.68 5.25 -2.56
N ARG A 252 12.25 6.20 -3.32
CA ARG A 252 12.44 7.60 -2.86
C ARG A 252 11.12 8.37 -2.72
N ARG A 253 9.97 7.75 -3.04
CA ARG A 253 8.61 8.23 -2.74
C ARG A 253 8.07 7.70 -1.39
N TYR A 254 8.77 6.77 -0.75
CA TYR A 254 8.30 6.04 0.43
C TYR A 254 9.31 5.99 1.59
N MET A 255 10.60 6.04 1.32
CA MET A 255 11.68 5.87 2.30
C MET A 255 12.76 6.96 2.20
N PRO A 256 13.29 7.47 3.34
CA PRO A 256 14.37 8.45 3.33
C PRO A 256 15.57 7.97 2.50
N GLU A 257 16.36 8.89 1.96
CA GLU A 257 17.61 8.49 1.31
C GLU A 257 18.54 7.76 2.30
N HIS A 258 19.32 6.81 1.78
CA HIS A 258 20.21 5.98 2.59
C HIS A 258 19.50 5.26 3.77
N SER A 259 18.31 4.70 3.51
CA SER A 259 17.53 3.95 4.52
C SER A 259 17.07 2.56 4.07
N TYR A 260 17.35 2.20 2.82
CA TYR A 260 17.03 0.92 2.22
C TYR A 260 18.14 0.54 1.23
N ILE A 261 18.16 -0.73 0.86
CA ILE A 261 19.10 -1.28 -0.11
C ILE A 261 18.31 -1.69 -1.34
N ASN A 262 18.51 -1.01 -2.46
CA ASN A 262 17.89 -1.38 -3.73
C ASN A 262 18.80 -2.33 -4.50
N ILE A 263 18.30 -3.53 -4.82
CA ILE A 263 19.12 -4.57 -5.45
C ILE A 263 19.64 -4.15 -6.84
N PHE A 264 18.93 -3.27 -7.54
CA PHE A 264 19.31 -2.82 -8.89
C PHE A 264 20.49 -1.83 -8.89
N ASP A 265 20.91 -1.35 -7.73
CA ASP A 265 22.09 -0.47 -7.61
C ASP A 265 23.40 -1.27 -7.66
N TYR A 266 23.33 -2.60 -7.60
CA TYR A 266 24.48 -3.50 -7.60
C TYR A 266 24.72 -4.11 -8.98
N LYS A 267 26.00 -4.30 -9.31
CA LYS A 267 26.44 -4.89 -10.60
C LYS A 267 26.30 -6.41 -10.66
N SER A 268 26.25 -7.10 -9.51
CA SER A 268 26.13 -8.56 -9.42
C SER A 268 25.48 -8.96 -8.10
N VAL A 269 24.89 -10.16 -8.05
CA VAL A 269 24.37 -10.77 -6.82
C VAL A 269 25.47 -10.86 -5.75
N LYS A 270 26.69 -11.20 -6.19
CA LYS A 270 27.86 -11.24 -5.32
C LYS A 270 28.22 -9.87 -4.74
N ALA A 271 28.20 -8.81 -5.54
CA ALA A 271 28.49 -7.46 -5.06
C ALA A 271 27.47 -7.01 -4.01
N LEU A 272 26.18 -7.33 -4.20
CA LEU A 272 25.14 -7.12 -3.20
C LEU A 272 25.45 -7.90 -1.91
N ALA A 273 25.73 -9.20 -2.01
CA ALA A 273 26.02 -10.04 -0.85
C ALA A 273 27.25 -9.59 -0.07
N ASP A 274 28.32 -9.20 -0.77
CA ASP A 274 29.56 -8.71 -0.15
C ASP A 274 29.30 -7.37 0.58
N ASP A 275 28.44 -6.51 0.03
CA ASP A 275 28.05 -5.26 0.69
C ASP A 275 27.14 -5.49 1.91
N LEU A 276 26.18 -6.40 1.81
CA LEU A 276 25.34 -6.81 2.95
C LEU A 276 26.20 -7.33 4.10
N LYS A 277 27.21 -8.17 3.82
CA LYS A 277 28.17 -8.64 4.83
C LYS A 277 28.99 -7.49 5.41
N ARG A 278 29.43 -6.54 4.58
CA ARG A 278 30.19 -5.36 5.04
C ARG A 278 29.36 -4.52 6.01
N ILE A 279 28.09 -4.28 5.70
CA ILE A 279 27.15 -3.55 6.56
C ILE A 279 26.85 -4.37 7.83
N ALA A 280 26.59 -5.67 7.70
CA ALA A 280 26.31 -6.57 8.81
C ALA A 280 27.43 -6.66 9.84
N ASN A 281 28.68 -6.52 9.42
CA ASN A 281 29.85 -6.64 10.29
C ASN A 281 30.34 -5.30 10.86
N ASN A 282 29.61 -4.20 10.62
CA ASN A 282 29.99 -2.88 11.10
C ASN A 282 28.77 -2.16 11.66
N GLN A 283 28.69 -2.08 12.98
CA GLN A 283 27.59 -1.45 13.72
C GLN A 283 27.35 -0.01 13.27
N THR A 284 28.39 0.83 13.23
CA THR A 284 28.27 2.23 12.83
C THR A 284 27.71 2.37 11.42
N LEU A 285 28.13 1.50 10.49
CA LEU A 285 27.62 1.49 9.14
C LEU A 285 26.17 1.00 9.08
N TYR A 286 25.81 -0.07 9.79
CA TYR A 286 24.43 -0.53 9.90
C TYR A 286 23.51 0.56 10.45
N GLU A 287 23.88 1.17 11.57
CA GLU A 287 23.12 2.24 12.22
C GLU A 287 23.04 3.49 11.36
N SER A 288 24.00 3.72 10.45
CA SER A 288 23.93 4.82 9.49
C SER A 288 22.73 4.72 8.54
N TYR A 289 22.21 3.51 8.25
CA TYR A 289 20.99 3.32 7.47
C TYR A 289 19.72 3.60 8.27
N LEU A 290 19.82 3.65 9.60
CA LEU A 290 18.70 3.88 10.52
C LEU A 290 18.75 5.28 11.13
N TRP A 291 19.49 6.20 10.51
CA TRP A 291 19.72 7.57 11.00
C TRP A 291 18.42 8.31 11.36
N TYR A 292 17.36 8.11 10.57
CA TYR A 292 16.05 8.73 10.76
C TYR A 292 15.29 8.21 11.99
N LYS A 293 15.69 7.04 12.53
CA LYS A 293 15.15 6.45 13.77
C LYS A 293 15.91 6.87 15.03
N ASN A 294 17.12 7.41 14.87
CA ASN A 294 17.98 7.79 15.99
C ASN A 294 17.67 9.21 16.51
N HIS A 295 16.40 9.46 16.80
CA HIS A 295 15.94 10.70 17.37
C HIS A 295 15.33 10.41 18.74
N LYS A 296 15.59 11.28 19.73
CA LYS A 296 14.95 11.21 21.06
C LYS A 296 13.50 11.66 20.97
N VAL A 297 12.72 11.01 20.12
CA VAL A 297 11.30 11.28 19.97
C VAL A 297 10.58 10.40 20.96
N ASN A 298 9.81 11.03 21.83
CA ASN A 298 8.86 10.29 22.63
C ASN A 298 7.73 9.82 21.71
N THR A 299 7.72 8.53 21.37
CA THR A 299 6.68 7.95 20.49
C THR A 299 5.29 8.04 21.11
N GLU A 300 5.18 8.09 22.44
CA GLU A 300 3.89 8.32 23.13
C GLU A 300 3.37 9.74 22.86
N GLU A 301 4.26 10.72 22.77
CA GLU A 301 3.90 12.10 22.43
C GLU A 301 3.42 12.21 20.97
N LEU A 302 4.07 11.50 20.04
CA LEU A 302 3.63 11.50 18.63
C LEU A 302 2.24 10.90 18.45
N LEU A 303 1.81 9.96 19.30
CA LEU A 303 0.47 9.38 19.21
C LEU A 303 -0.61 10.46 19.36
N GLU A 304 -0.40 11.42 20.24
CA GLU A 304 -1.32 12.53 20.54
C GLU A 304 -1.33 13.63 19.47
N TYR A 305 -0.30 13.72 18.64
CA TYR A 305 -0.18 14.77 17.62
C TYR A 305 -1.25 14.62 16.52
N SER A 306 -1.73 15.73 15.97
CA SER A 306 -2.46 15.71 14.71
C SER A 306 -1.58 15.20 13.56
N LEU A 307 -2.19 14.76 12.46
CA LEU A 307 -1.44 14.33 11.27
C LEU A 307 -0.52 15.44 10.73
N GLU A 308 -0.96 16.70 10.77
CA GLU A 308 -0.17 17.84 10.34
C GLU A 308 1.07 18.04 11.21
N GLU A 309 0.93 17.93 12.54
CA GLU A 309 2.05 18.02 13.48
C GLU A 309 3.03 16.86 13.30
N LYS A 310 2.53 15.62 13.12
CA LYS A 310 3.34 14.45 12.79
C LYS A 310 4.15 14.67 11.50
N LEU A 311 3.52 15.18 10.45
CA LEU A 311 4.18 15.47 9.17
C LEU A 311 5.25 16.57 9.31
N LYS A 312 4.97 17.61 10.09
CA LYS A 312 5.94 18.66 10.39
C LYS A 312 7.14 18.11 11.17
N HIS A 313 6.90 17.26 12.15
CA HIS A 313 7.96 16.60 12.90
C HIS A 313 8.82 15.71 12.01
N LEU A 314 8.18 14.88 11.17
CA LEU A 314 8.88 14.06 10.18
C LEU A 314 9.74 14.92 9.25
N ALA A 315 9.21 16.03 8.73
CA ALA A 315 9.96 16.94 7.87
C ALA A 315 11.18 17.58 8.54
N ASN A 316 11.11 17.85 9.85
CA ASN A 316 12.26 18.33 10.61
C ASN A 316 13.35 17.26 10.76
N VAL A 317 12.95 15.99 10.88
CA VAL A 317 13.88 14.86 11.02
C VAL A 317 14.56 14.54 9.69
N ILE A 318 13.79 14.38 8.61
CA ILE A 318 14.33 13.90 7.33
C ILE A 318 14.64 15.02 6.32
N GLY A 319 14.43 16.28 6.69
CA GLY A 319 14.67 17.46 5.85
C GLY A 319 13.64 17.64 4.71
N SER A 320 13.95 18.52 3.74
CA SER A 320 13.12 18.79 2.54
C SER A 320 12.84 17.55 1.67
N ASN A 321 13.57 16.45 1.91
CA ASN A 321 13.30 15.12 1.36
C ASN A 321 11.98 14.51 1.88
N ALA A 322 11.33 15.09 2.91
CA ALA A 322 9.98 14.71 3.32
C ALA A 322 8.88 15.06 2.30
N THR A 323 9.20 15.81 1.24
CA THR A 323 8.32 15.99 0.07
C THR A 323 7.89 14.64 -0.51
N MET A 324 8.77 13.65 -0.45
CA MET A 324 8.49 12.24 -0.68
C MET A 324 7.14 11.76 -0.09
N ILE A 325 6.98 11.89 1.23
CA ILE A 325 5.81 11.42 1.96
C ILE A 325 4.68 12.45 1.85
N THR A 326 4.98 13.75 2.01
CA THR A 326 3.98 14.83 2.01
C THR A 326 3.35 15.13 0.65
N GLN A 327 4.06 14.92 -0.46
CA GLN A 327 3.54 15.03 -1.84
C GLN A 327 3.20 13.66 -2.44
N GLY A 328 3.75 12.59 -1.89
CA GLY A 328 3.40 11.19 -2.19
C GLY A 328 2.19 10.73 -1.36
N ILE A 329 2.39 9.69 -0.54
CA ILE A 329 1.29 9.05 0.21
C ILE A 329 0.53 10.05 1.09
N ALA A 330 1.19 10.80 1.98
CA ALA A 330 0.49 11.64 2.96
C ALA A 330 -0.26 12.83 2.35
N GLY A 331 0.16 13.31 1.18
CA GLY A 331 -0.58 14.34 0.45
C GLY A 331 -1.84 13.82 -0.23
N LYS A 332 -1.88 12.51 -0.50
CA LYS A 332 -2.93 11.85 -1.28
C LYS A 332 -3.82 10.96 -0.41
N GLU A 333 -3.33 10.51 0.73
CA GLU A 333 -4.00 9.64 1.67
C GLU A 333 -4.16 10.29 3.04
N LYS A 334 -5.40 10.25 3.55
CA LYS A 334 -5.86 10.92 4.77
C LYS A 334 -6.10 9.99 5.96
N SER A 335 -5.46 8.81 5.99
CA SER A 335 -5.50 7.88 7.14
C SER A 335 -6.90 7.65 7.71
N GLU A 336 -7.81 7.12 6.88
CA GLU A 336 -9.14 6.77 7.33
C GLU A 336 -9.65 5.50 6.64
N ASN A 337 -10.72 4.92 7.20
CA ASN A 337 -11.36 3.77 6.58
C ASN A 337 -11.74 4.08 5.13
N LYS A 338 -11.41 3.14 4.24
CA LYS A 338 -11.59 3.22 2.78
C LYS A 338 -13.01 3.62 2.36
N VAL A 339 -14.03 3.10 3.04
CA VAL A 339 -15.43 3.44 2.77
C VAL A 339 -15.77 4.82 3.33
N CYS A 340 -15.20 5.19 4.48
CA CYS A 340 -15.34 6.54 5.03
C CYS A 340 -14.78 7.62 4.10
N LYS A 341 -13.68 7.35 3.37
CA LYS A 341 -13.17 8.26 2.32
C LYS A 341 -14.22 8.54 1.25
N LEU A 342 -14.86 7.49 0.75
CA LEU A 342 -15.91 7.60 -0.26
C LEU A 342 -17.10 8.38 0.29
N ILE A 343 -17.55 8.07 1.51
CA ILE A 343 -18.66 8.76 2.16
C ILE A 343 -18.34 10.25 2.37
N ARG A 344 -17.15 10.58 2.85
CA ARG A 344 -16.68 11.97 2.96
C ARG A 344 -16.70 12.65 1.60
N PHE A 345 -16.18 12.00 0.56
CA PHE A 345 -16.13 12.53 -0.79
C PHE A 345 -17.53 12.83 -1.36
N VAL A 346 -18.49 11.91 -1.27
CA VAL A 346 -19.87 12.14 -1.78
C VAL A 346 -20.65 13.18 -0.98
N ARG A 347 -20.28 13.40 0.28
CA ARG A 347 -20.86 14.48 1.10
C ARG A 347 -20.27 15.85 0.79
N GLN A 348 -19.06 15.88 0.25
CA GLN A 348 -18.37 17.13 -0.12
C GLN A 348 -18.57 17.49 -1.59
N THR A 349 -18.94 16.52 -2.42
CA THR A 349 -19.03 16.65 -3.88
C THR A 349 -20.48 16.53 -4.36
N PRO A 350 -20.97 17.45 -5.23
CA PRO A 350 -22.27 17.31 -5.87
C PRO A 350 -22.40 15.99 -6.63
N TRP A 351 -23.54 15.31 -6.49
CA TRP A 351 -23.76 14.03 -7.18
C TRP A 351 -23.65 14.16 -8.71
N GLN A 352 -24.00 15.33 -9.27
CA GLN A 352 -23.86 15.61 -10.70
C GLN A 352 -22.41 15.61 -11.15
N THR A 353 -21.50 16.11 -10.31
CA THR A 353 -20.05 16.07 -10.60
C THR A 353 -19.55 14.63 -10.63
N ILE A 354 -20.04 13.78 -9.72
CA ILE A 354 -19.71 12.35 -9.70
C ILE A 354 -20.29 11.64 -10.93
N ALA A 355 -21.55 11.95 -11.28
CA ALA A 355 -22.21 11.37 -12.45
C ALA A 355 -21.56 11.79 -13.78
N ALA A 356 -21.02 13.00 -13.84
CA ALA A 356 -20.30 13.52 -15.00
C ALA A 356 -18.84 13.04 -15.06
N HIS A 357 -18.28 12.52 -13.97
CA HIS A 357 -16.93 11.97 -13.96
C HIS A 357 -16.89 10.72 -14.84
N GLN A 358 -16.11 10.78 -15.92
CA GLN A 358 -15.89 9.63 -16.79
C GLN A 358 -14.87 8.71 -16.12
N GLY A 359 -15.30 7.50 -15.77
CA GLY A 359 -14.39 6.46 -15.33
C GLY A 359 -13.32 6.21 -16.39
N THR A 360 -12.07 6.05 -15.95
CA THR A 360 -10.94 5.74 -16.82
C THR A 360 -10.60 4.25 -16.74
N PRO A 361 -10.10 3.64 -17.83
CA PRO A 361 -9.65 2.26 -17.78
C PRO A 361 -8.47 2.15 -16.81
N ARG A 362 -8.32 1.00 -16.16
CA ARG A 362 -7.09 0.72 -15.42
C ARG A 362 -5.98 0.35 -16.40
N ALA A 363 -4.78 0.87 -16.18
CA ALA A 363 -3.65 0.63 -17.05
C ALA A 363 -3.36 -0.87 -17.23
N ASP A 364 -2.90 -1.24 -18.42
CA ASP A 364 -2.42 -2.60 -18.68
C ASP A 364 -1.14 -2.91 -17.89
N ALA A 365 -0.91 -4.18 -17.58
CA ALA A 365 0.27 -4.63 -16.85
C ALA A 365 1.58 -4.24 -17.55
N SER A 366 1.62 -4.25 -18.89
CA SER A 366 2.82 -3.84 -19.65
C SER A 366 3.11 -2.34 -19.58
N THR A 367 2.11 -1.53 -19.26
CA THR A 367 2.25 -0.08 -19.07
C THR A 367 2.59 0.26 -17.62
N ALA A 368 1.84 -0.31 -16.67
CA ALA A 368 1.97 -0.01 -15.25
C ALA A 368 3.18 -0.72 -14.61
N CYS A 369 3.57 -1.87 -15.14
CA CYS A 369 4.57 -2.75 -14.55
C CYS A 369 5.69 -3.13 -15.53
N LEU A 370 6.64 -3.94 -15.04
CA LEU A 370 7.67 -4.62 -15.82
C LEU A 370 7.43 -6.14 -15.78
N PRO A 371 6.33 -6.66 -16.36
CA PRO A 371 5.89 -8.05 -16.13
C PRO A 371 6.85 -9.10 -16.71
N ASN A 372 7.63 -8.76 -17.72
CA ASN A 372 8.61 -9.65 -18.36
C ASN A 372 10.05 -9.40 -17.91
N ASP A 373 10.23 -8.50 -16.93
CA ASP A 373 11.55 -8.03 -16.53
C ASP A 373 12.02 -8.74 -15.26
N HIS A 374 12.39 -10.00 -15.43
CA HIS A 374 12.82 -10.89 -14.37
C HIS A 374 14.09 -10.35 -13.70
N ILE A 375 14.12 -10.26 -12.36
CA ILE A 375 15.22 -9.61 -11.60
C ILE A 375 16.62 -10.12 -12.02
N LEU A 376 16.77 -11.44 -12.21
CA LEU A 376 18.06 -12.02 -12.63
C LEU A 376 18.59 -11.55 -13.99
N THR A 377 17.75 -11.02 -14.89
CA THR A 377 18.24 -10.51 -16.20
C THR A 377 19.19 -9.33 -16.01
N HIS A 378 18.96 -8.50 -14.97
CA HIS A 378 19.84 -7.39 -14.59
C HIS A 378 21.26 -7.86 -14.25
N PHE A 379 21.37 -9.01 -13.59
CA PHE A 379 22.66 -9.57 -13.14
C PHE A 379 23.31 -10.51 -14.16
N SER A 380 22.60 -10.82 -15.25
CA SER A 380 23.07 -11.76 -16.29
C SER A 380 23.77 -11.07 -17.46
N VAL A 381 23.79 -9.73 -17.50
CA VAL A 381 24.47 -8.99 -18.56
C VAL A 381 25.99 -9.12 -18.35
N PRO A 382 26.73 -9.73 -19.30
CA PRO A 382 28.18 -9.74 -19.22
C PRO A 382 28.68 -8.30 -19.20
N SER A 383 29.64 -8.01 -18.34
CA SER A 383 30.42 -6.76 -18.36
C SER A 383 31.15 -6.62 -19.71
N ALA A 384 30.42 -6.20 -20.75
CA ALA A 384 30.94 -5.91 -22.06
C ALA A 384 31.20 -4.40 -22.15
N ASN A 385 32.49 -4.06 -22.21
CA ASN A 385 33.06 -2.79 -22.67
C ASN A 385 32.64 -1.51 -21.93
N ILE A 386 33.19 -1.32 -20.73
CA ILE A 386 33.65 0.02 -20.34
C ILE A 386 35.17 0.03 -20.55
N SER A 387 35.59 0.15 -21.81
CA SER A 387 36.98 0.43 -22.18
C SER A 387 37.01 1.78 -22.89
N GLN A 388 37.68 2.74 -22.24
CA GLN A 388 38.33 3.90 -22.82
C GLN A 388 37.46 4.92 -23.56
N THR A 389 36.96 5.91 -22.81
CA THR A 389 36.92 7.32 -23.27
C THR A 389 36.97 8.23 -22.06
N GLU A 390 38.17 8.51 -21.56
CA GLU A 390 38.47 9.71 -20.76
C GLU A 390 40.00 9.93 -20.76
N GLN A 391 40.51 10.25 -21.95
CA GLN A 391 41.73 11.05 -22.13
C GLN A 391 41.51 11.91 -23.38
N SER A 392 41.03 13.14 -23.16
CA SER A 392 41.34 14.33 -23.97
C SER A 392 40.93 15.57 -23.22
#